data_AF-A0A127TTZ1-F1
#
_entry.id   AF-A0A127TTZ1-F1
#
_cell.length_a   1.000
_cell.length_b   1.000
_cell.length_c   1.000
_cell.angle_alpha   90.00
_cell.angle_beta   90.00
_cell.angle_gamma   90.00
#
_symmetry.space_group_name_H-M   'P 1'
#
loop_
_entity.id
_entity.type
_entity.pdbx_description
1 polymer ?
#
loop_
_entity_poly.entity_id
_entity_poly.type
_entity_poly.pdbx_seq_one_letter_code
_entity_poly.pdbx_strand_id
1 'polypeptide(L)'
;MSKIERDKLLVAVVLILVVSMDMLNTSMLASLLPRIPNVIPFLGVRFLYFKEYSLTFLIFAPLLFLVGCMIYFKTGTLNASMFIFLIIVLYKVEYESVLKLYAGLGLFFVLLIVFLSAIDIIPNLQFVQYRSTGIVVRNSFGFIYPTDFASHCFYIYMVISYLYRNKFIFQRTFSGLALAGFVTHFCDARLNAGSILAATGIFLYFYYRKHIKLFLKPMNWEKMFVSIELYTNVSIKSYSHKLVNMSIFRAGGSSAMG
;
A
#
# COMPACT_ATOMS: atom_id res chain seq x y z
N MET A 1 -14.44 15.46 26.59
CA MET A 1 -13.67 15.11 25.38
C MET A 1 -14.04 16.06 24.24
N SER A 2 -13.08 16.77 23.68
CA SER A 2 -13.34 17.74 22.60
C SER A 2 -13.75 17.04 21.29
N LYS A 3 -14.42 17.73 20.36
CA LYS A 3 -14.88 17.13 19.10
C LYS A 3 -13.72 16.57 18.24
N ILE A 4 -12.56 17.24 18.29
CA ILE A 4 -11.33 16.85 17.57
C ILE A 4 -10.73 15.57 18.16
N GLU A 5 -10.77 15.43 19.48
CA GLU A 5 -10.22 14.27 20.20
C GLU A 5 -11.06 13.00 19.96
N ARG A 6 -12.39 13.15 19.83
CA ARG A 6 -13.29 12.05 19.42
C ARG A 6 -13.02 11.55 18.00
N ASP A 7 -12.75 12.44 17.04
CA ASP A 7 -12.45 12.04 15.66
C ASP A 7 -11.15 11.25 15.56
N LYS A 8 -10.09 11.73 16.24
CA LYS A 8 -8.80 11.01 16.29
C LYS A 8 -8.96 9.62 16.92
N LEU A 9 -9.76 9.50 17.98
CA LEU A 9 -10.04 8.22 18.62
C LEU A 9 -10.81 7.27 17.69
N LEU A 10 -11.85 7.75 17.01
CA LEU A 10 -12.62 6.95 16.06
C LEU A 10 -11.75 6.41 14.93
N VAL A 11 -10.90 7.27 14.35
CA VAL A 11 -9.95 6.86 13.30
C VAL A 11 -8.97 5.82 13.82
N ALA A 12 -8.42 6.01 15.02
CA ALA A 12 -7.50 5.06 15.63
C ALA A 12 -8.18 3.69 15.83
N VAL A 13 -9.41 3.66 16.37
CA VAL A 13 -10.19 2.43 16.56
C VAL A 13 -10.45 1.72 15.23
N VAL A 14 -10.90 2.45 14.21
CA VAL A 14 -11.14 1.88 12.88
C VAL A 14 -9.86 1.31 12.28
N LEU A 15 -8.74 2.04 12.38
CA LEU A 15 -7.46 1.58 11.85
C LEU A 15 -6.94 0.35 12.62
N ILE A 16 -7.07 0.33 13.95
CA ILE A 16 -6.75 -0.84 14.78
C ILE A 16 -7.55 -2.05 14.30
N LEU A 17 -8.87 -1.90 14.13
CA LEU A 17 -9.74 -2.98 13.71
C LEU A 17 -9.39 -3.50 12.32
N VAL A 18 -9.20 -2.62 11.33
CA VAL A 18 -8.89 -3.02 9.95
C VAL A 18 -7.53 -3.70 9.87
N VAL A 19 -6.49 -3.14 10.51
CA VAL A 19 -5.14 -3.74 10.49
C VAL A 19 -5.13 -5.07 11.24
N SER A 20 -5.81 -5.17 12.38
CA SER A 20 -5.90 -6.44 13.12
C SER A 20 -6.62 -7.50 12.30
N MET A 21 -7.73 -7.16 11.65
CA MET A 21 -8.46 -8.08 10.76
C MET A 21 -7.60 -8.58 9.61
N ASP A 22 -6.84 -7.69 8.98
CA ASP A 22 -5.93 -8.06 7.89
C ASP A 22 -4.84 -9.04 8.37
N MET A 23 -4.22 -8.74 9.52
CA MET A 23 -3.21 -9.61 10.14
C MET A 23 -3.77 -10.99 10.53
N LEU A 24 -4.99 -11.02 11.08
CA LEU A 24 -5.67 -12.26 11.43
C LEU A 24 -6.02 -13.07 10.18
N ASN A 25 -6.65 -12.45 9.17
CA ASN A 25 -7.09 -13.13 7.96
C ASN A 25 -5.94 -13.66 7.09
N THR A 26 -4.75 -13.06 7.20
CA THR A 26 -3.53 -13.50 6.50
C THR A 26 -2.67 -14.42 7.35
N SER A 27 -3.11 -14.80 8.55
CA SER A 27 -2.37 -15.70 9.44
C SER A 27 -3.12 -16.95 9.83
N MET A 28 -2.37 -17.95 10.31
CA MET A 28 -2.93 -19.17 10.87
C MET A 28 -3.69 -18.92 12.17
N LEU A 29 -3.57 -17.72 12.76
CA LEU A 29 -4.31 -17.34 13.97
C LEU A 29 -5.82 -17.23 13.73
N ALA A 30 -6.25 -16.94 12.50
CA ALA A 30 -7.67 -16.99 12.14
C ALA A 30 -8.31 -18.38 12.34
N SER A 31 -7.52 -19.46 12.31
CA SER A 31 -8.04 -20.81 12.59
C SER A 31 -8.41 -21.03 14.06
N LEU A 32 -7.84 -20.24 14.97
CA LEU A 32 -8.06 -20.31 16.41
C LEU A 32 -9.15 -19.33 16.90
N LEU A 33 -9.53 -18.35 16.08
CA LEU A 33 -10.46 -17.30 16.47
C LEU A 33 -11.84 -17.49 15.81
N PRO A 34 -12.94 -17.22 16.53
CA PRO A 34 -14.27 -17.21 15.92
C PRO A 34 -14.33 -16.16 14.82
N ARG A 35 -15.07 -16.46 13.74
CA ARG A 35 -15.22 -15.58 12.58
C ARG A 35 -15.80 -14.23 13.04
N ILE A 36 -14.97 -13.20 13.08
CA ILE A 36 -15.37 -11.89 13.60
C ILE A 36 -16.26 -11.21 12.54
N PRO A 37 -17.39 -10.60 12.94
CA PRO A 37 -18.29 -9.91 12.00
C PRO A 37 -17.61 -8.75 11.26
N ASN A 38 -18.11 -8.47 10.05
CA ASN A 38 -17.58 -7.47 9.13
C ASN A 38 -17.47 -6.08 9.78
N VAL A 39 -16.31 -5.43 9.64
CA VAL A 39 -16.02 -4.06 10.14
C VAL A 39 -16.63 -2.92 9.32
N ILE A 40 -17.31 -3.26 8.22
CA ILE A 40 -17.99 -2.32 7.31
C ILE A 40 -18.94 -1.33 8.03
N PRO A 41 -19.74 -1.72 9.03
CA PRO A 41 -20.63 -0.78 9.72
C PRO A 41 -19.88 0.34 10.43
N PHE A 42 -18.66 0.06 10.93
CA PHE A 42 -17.87 1.02 11.69
C PHE A 42 -17.15 2.04 10.79
N LEU A 43 -16.89 1.69 9.53
CA LEU A 43 -16.24 2.58 8.56
C LEU A 43 -17.11 3.82 8.24
N GLY A 44 -18.44 3.69 8.25
CA GLY A 44 -19.37 4.78 7.93
C GLY A 44 -19.59 5.80 9.04
N VAL A 45 -19.34 5.43 10.30
CA VAL A 45 -19.68 6.23 11.49
C VAL A 45 -18.97 7.58 11.51
N ARG A 46 -17.75 7.67 10.95
CA ARG A 46 -16.96 8.91 10.92
C ARG A 46 -17.65 10.04 10.13
N PHE A 47 -18.34 9.71 9.04
CA PHE A 47 -18.94 10.71 8.15
C PHE A 47 -20.14 11.43 8.76
N LEU A 48 -20.73 10.90 9.84
CA LEU A 48 -21.79 11.56 10.61
C LEU A 48 -21.28 12.82 11.35
N TYR A 49 -19.96 12.93 11.58
CA TYR A 49 -19.38 13.98 12.45
C TYR A 49 -18.65 15.10 11.69
N PHE A 50 -18.26 14.87 10.43
CA PHE A 50 -17.62 15.86 9.56
C PHE A 50 -18.66 16.62 8.73
N LYS A 51 -18.61 17.96 8.77
CA LYS A 51 -19.51 18.84 8.02
C LYS A 51 -18.85 19.55 6.84
N GLU A 52 -17.52 19.52 6.73
CA GLU A 52 -16.77 20.25 5.70
C GLU A 52 -15.91 19.32 4.83
N TYR A 53 -16.41 19.05 3.62
CA TYR A 53 -15.75 18.23 2.61
C TYR A 53 -15.28 19.08 1.44
N SER A 54 -14.07 18.81 0.93
CA SER A 54 -13.62 19.44 -0.31
C SER A 54 -14.37 18.88 -1.51
N LEU A 55 -14.57 19.69 -2.55
CA LEU A 55 -15.22 19.27 -3.80
C LEU A 55 -14.49 18.08 -4.43
N THR A 56 -13.15 18.08 -4.41
CA THR A 56 -12.33 16.94 -4.84
C THR A 56 -12.69 15.67 -4.09
N PHE A 57 -12.84 15.72 -2.77
CA PHE A 57 -13.23 14.56 -1.98
C PHE A 57 -14.65 14.09 -2.32
N LEU A 58 -15.58 15.02 -2.51
CA LEU A 58 -16.96 14.70 -2.89
C LEU A 58 -17.07 14.02 -4.26
N ILE A 59 -16.10 14.22 -5.16
CA ILE A 59 -16.06 13.51 -6.45
C ILE A 59 -15.33 12.17 -6.33
N PHE A 60 -14.14 12.17 -5.72
CA PHE A 60 -13.29 10.96 -5.69
C PHE A 60 -13.77 9.90 -4.70
N ALA A 61 -14.35 10.29 -3.55
CA ALA A 61 -14.79 9.33 -2.55
C ALA A 61 -15.93 8.43 -3.05
N PRO A 62 -17.00 8.94 -3.72
CA PRO A 62 -18.01 8.08 -4.32
C PRO A 62 -17.44 7.18 -5.42
N LEU A 63 -16.51 7.67 -6.23
CA LEU A 63 -15.87 6.86 -7.27
C LEU A 63 -15.09 5.69 -6.65
N LEU A 64 -14.26 5.97 -5.64
CA LEU A 64 -13.53 4.95 -4.90
C LEU A 64 -14.50 3.98 -4.22
N PHE A 65 -15.58 4.48 -3.63
CA PHE A 65 -16.59 3.65 -3.00
C PHE A 65 -17.23 2.68 -4.01
N LEU A 66 -17.62 3.17 -5.19
CA LEU A 66 -18.17 2.35 -6.26
C LEU A 66 -17.17 1.29 -6.73
N VAL A 67 -15.89 1.64 -6.89
CA VAL A 67 -14.83 0.68 -7.23
C VAL A 67 -14.71 -0.39 -6.15
N GLY A 68 -14.72 -0.01 -4.86
CA GLY A 68 -14.70 -0.95 -3.74
C GLY A 68 -15.90 -1.90 -3.75
N CYS A 69 -17.11 -1.39 -4.03
CA CYS A 69 -18.31 -2.21 -4.18
C CYS A 69 -18.19 -3.17 -5.37
N MET A 70 -17.73 -2.69 -6.53
CA MET A 70 -17.55 -3.55 -7.73
C MET A 70 -16.56 -4.68 -7.49
N ILE A 71 -15.45 -4.42 -6.79
CA ILE A 71 -14.47 -5.46 -6.44
C ILE A 71 -15.12 -6.51 -5.53
N TYR A 72 -15.92 -6.08 -4.56
CA TYR A 72 -16.64 -7.00 -3.68
C TYR A 72 -17.64 -7.86 -4.47
N PHE A 73 -18.45 -7.25 -5.34
CA PHE A 73 -19.41 -7.98 -6.16
C PHE A 73 -18.76 -9.00 -7.10
N LYS A 74 -17.57 -8.70 -7.64
CA LYS A 74 -16.87 -9.63 -8.54
C LYS A 74 -16.09 -10.72 -7.83
N THR A 75 -15.46 -10.40 -6.71
CA THR A 75 -14.53 -11.34 -6.04
C THR A 75 -15.20 -12.12 -4.90
N GLY A 76 -16.30 -11.62 -4.35
CA GLY A 76 -16.89 -12.12 -3.11
C GLY A 76 -16.02 -11.88 -1.87
N THR A 77 -14.89 -11.19 -2.00
CA THR A 77 -13.94 -10.94 -0.92
C THR A 77 -13.93 -9.47 -0.53
N LEU A 78 -13.80 -9.21 0.77
CA LEU A 78 -13.77 -7.85 1.31
C LEU A 78 -12.36 -7.26 1.38
N ASN A 79 -11.31 -8.05 1.20
CA ASN A 79 -9.93 -7.65 1.49
C ASN A 79 -9.54 -6.35 0.78
N ALA A 80 -9.64 -6.31 -0.55
CA ALA A 80 -9.32 -5.10 -1.32
C ALA A 80 -10.30 -3.94 -1.05
N SER A 81 -11.59 -4.24 -0.91
CA SER A 81 -12.63 -3.24 -0.66
C SER A 81 -12.46 -2.55 0.70
N MET A 82 -12.02 -3.27 1.73
CA MET A 82 -11.75 -2.72 3.07
C MET A 82 -10.68 -1.63 3.02
N PHE A 83 -9.58 -1.84 2.28
CA PHE A 83 -8.53 -0.83 2.14
C PHE A 83 -8.99 0.40 1.35
N ILE A 84 -9.82 0.21 0.31
CA ILE A 84 -10.40 1.33 -0.45
C ILE A 84 -11.30 2.17 0.46
N PHE A 85 -12.16 1.53 1.25
CA PHE A 85 -13.01 2.23 2.21
C PHE A 85 -12.19 2.88 3.33
N LEU A 86 -11.12 2.25 3.78
CA LEU A 86 -10.19 2.84 4.74
C LEU A 86 -9.58 4.14 4.21
N ILE A 87 -9.15 4.18 2.94
CA ILE A 87 -8.61 5.42 2.32
C ILE A 87 -9.63 6.56 2.40
N ILE A 88 -10.91 6.27 2.11
CA ILE A 88 -11.99 7.25 2.21
C ILE A 88 -12.16 7.71 3.67
N VAL A 89 -12.12 6.77 4.63
CA VAL A 89 -12.22 7.03 6.06
C VAL A 89 -11.00 7.75 6.62
N LEU A 90 -9.85 7.74 5.97
CA LEU A 90 -8.65 8.46 6.40
C LEU A 90 -8.58 9.92 5.90
N TYR A 91 -9.65 10.42 5.26
CA TYR A 91 -9.69 11.79 4.76
C TYR A 91 -9.38 12.84 5.84
N LYS A 92 -8.49 13.79 5.52
CA LYS A 92 -8.00 14.85 6.44
C LYS A 92 -7.36 14.33 7.75
N VAL A 93 -7.01 13.05 7.83
CA VAL A 93 -6.24 12.52 8.97
C VAL A 93 -4.76 12.81 8.75
N GLU A 94 -4.06 13.16 9.83
CA GLU A 94 -2.61 13.32 9.80
C GLU A 94 -1.92 12.00 9.45
N TYR A 95 -1.27 11.97 8.29
CA TYR A 95 -0.61 10.78 7.74
C TYR A 95 0.44 10.16 8.69
N GLU A 96 1.26 10.99 9.35
CA GLU A 96 2.29 10.46 10.27
C GLU A 96 1.67 9.71 11.46
N SER A 97 0.49 10.13 11.92
CA SER A 97 -0.24 9.45 13.01
C SER A 97 -0.78 8.09 12.56
N VAL A 98 -1.33 8.00 11.34
CA VAL A 98 -1.77 6.74 10.72
C VAL A 98 -0.60 5.77 10.58
N LEU A 99 0.52 6.25 10.04
CA LEU A 99 1.72 5.45 9.85
C LEU A 99 2.30 4.90 11.15
N LYS A 100 2.39 5.73 12.20
CA LYS A 100 2.90 5.28 13.50
C LYS A 100 2.02 4.17 14.09
N LEU A 101 0.69 4.33 14.00
CA LEU A 101 -0.24 3.32 14.49
C LEU A 101 -0.13 2.01 13.70
N TYR A 102 -0.08 2.11 12.37
CA TYR A 102 0.13 0.95 11.49
C TYR A 102 1.47 0.24 11.78
N ALA A 103 2.57 0.98 11.91
CA ALA A 103 3.88 0.41 12.20
C ALA A 103 3.90 -0.30 13.56
N GLY A 104 3.34 0.33 14.60
CA GLY A 104 3.28 -0.26 15.94
C GLY A 104 2.44 -1.54 15.96
N LEU A 105 1.22 -1.50 15.43
CA LEU A 105 0.32 -2.65 15.39
C LEU A 105 0.87 -3.75 14.48
N GLY A 106 1.31 -3.41 13.27
CA GLY A 106 1.81 -4.39 12.32
C GLY A 106 3.05 -5.10 12.82
N LEU A 107 3.99 -4.37 13.42
CA LEU A 107 5.16 -4.98 14.04
C LEU A 107 4.78 -5.87 15.22
N PHE A 108 3.87 -5.43 16.07
CA PHE A 108 3.35 -6.25 17.17
C PHE A 108 2.76 -7.58 16.66
N PHE A 109 1.87 -7.54 15.67
CA PHE A 109 1.25 -8.74 15.12
C PHE A 109 2.25 -9.66 14.43
N VAL A 110 3.14 -9.12 13.59
CA VAL A 110 4.16 -9.95 12.93
C VAL A 110 5.04 -10.67 13.96
N LEU A 111 5.52 -9.96 14.98
CA LEU A 111 6.34 -10.58 16.02
C LEU A 111 5.55 -11.60 16.83
N LEU A 112 4.30 -11.30 17.18
CA LEU A 112 3.44 -12.23 17.90
C LEU A 112 3.18 -13.51 17.10
N ILE A 113 2.80 -13.39 15.82
CA ILE A 113 2.49 -14.53 14.95
C ILE A 113 3.74 -15.39 14.74
N VAL A 114 4.89 -14.77 14.45
CA VAL A 114 6.17 -15.49 14.30
C VAL A 114 6.54 -16.20 15.61
N PHE A 115 6.38 -15.53 16.75
CA PHE A 115 6.65 -16.12 18.06
C PHE A 115 5.75 -17.32 18.35
N LEU A 116 4.42 -17.17 18.18
CA LEU A 116 3.45 -18.26 18.35
C LEU A 116 3.75 -19.44 17.41
N SER A 117 4.24 -19.15 16.21
CA SER A 117 4.66 -20.18 15.26
C SER A 117 5.96 -20.85 15.65
N ALA A 118 6.89 -20.14 16.30
CA ALA A 118 8.16 -20.68 16.75
C ALA A 118 8.04 -21.60 17.98
N ILE A 119 6.96 -21.45 18.77
CA ILE A 119 6.62 -22.33 19.91
C ILE A 119 5.53 -23.35 19.55
N ASP A 120 5.28 -23.57 18.26
CA ASP A 120 4.34 -24.57 17.71
C ASP A 120 2.87 -24.42 18.17
N ILE A 121 2.45 -23.24 18.65
CA ILE A 121 1.03 -22.96 18.95
C ILE A 121 0.23 -22.81 17.65
N ILE A 122 0.82 -22.18 16.64
CA ILE A 122 0.27 -22.13 15.28
C ILE A 122 1.25 -22.76 14.29
N PRO A 123 0.78 -23.43 13.23
CA PRO A 123 1.67 -24.10 12.30
C PRO A 123 2.46 -23.10 11.45
N ASN A 124 3.77 -23.37 11.27
CA ASN A 124 4.56 -22.76 10.21
C ASN A 124 4.30 -23.51 8.89
N LEU A 125 3.37 -23.00 8.07
CA LEU A 125 3.11 -23.62 6.78
C LEU A 125 4.33 -23.56 5.87
N GLN A 126 4.73 -24.73 5.35
CA GLN A 126 5.84 -24.89 4.43
C GLN A 126 5.35 -25.30 3.04
N PHE A 127 5.84 -24.60 2.02
CA PHE A 127 5.49 -24.86 0.63
C PHE A 127 6.74 -25.31 -0.13
N VAL A 128 6.70 -26.52 -0.69
CA VAL A 128 7.80 -27.09 -1.46
C VAL A 128 7.63 -26.71 -2.92
N GLN A 129 8.67 -26.14 -3.53
CA GLN A 129 8.70 -25.80 -4.94
C GLN A 129 9.91 -26.42 -5.64
N TYR A 130 9.67 -27.05 -6.79
CA TYR A 130 10.72 -27.53 -7.67
C TYR A 130 11.22 -26.39 -8.55
N ARG A 131 12.52 -26.13 -8.50
CA ARG A 131 13.21 -25.14 -9.34
C ARG A 131 14.32 -25.82 -10.13
N SER A 132 14.82 -25.14 -11.15
CA SER A 132 16.02 -25.55 -11.89
C SER A 132 17.26 -25.70 -10.99
N THR A 133 17.28 -25.01 -9.85
CA THR A 133 18.36 -25.06 -8.84
C THR A 133 18.12 -26.09 -7.73
N GLY A 134 17.07 -26.92 -7.84
CA GLY A 134 16.71 -27.93 -6.85
C GLY A 134 15.39 -27.65 -6.12
N ILE A 135 15.17 -28.38 -5.02
CA ILE A 135 13.98 -28.27 -4.19
C ILE A 135 14.15 -27.11 -3.22
N VAL A 136 13.19 -26.17 -3.21
CA VAL A 136 13.16 -25.03 -2.29
C VAL A 136 11.96 -25.15 -1.36
N VAL A 137 12.21 -25.13 -0.06
CA VAL A 137 11.17 -25.10 0.98
C VAL A 137 10.93 -23.65 1.40
N ARG A 138 9.68 -23.21 1.31
CA ARG A 138 9.28 -21.83 1.58
C ARG A 138 8.49 -21.78 2.89
N ASN A 139 9.03 -21.08 3.88
CA ASN A 139 8.41 -20.93 5.19
C ASN A 139 7.45 -19.74 5.22
N SER A 140 6.37 -19.86 5.98
CA SER A 140 5.35 -18.82 6.13
C SER A 140 5.33 -18.19 7.52
N PHE A 141 6.07 -18.74 8.50
CA PHE A 141 6.24 -18.21 9.85
C PHE A 141 4.93 -17.86 10.57
N GLY A 142 3.94 -18.75 10.48
CA GLY A 142 2.61 -18.58 11.06
C GLY A 142 1.62 -17.82 10.17
N PHE A 143 2.06 -17.32 9.01
CA PHE A 143 1.17 -16.77 7.97
C PHE A 143 0.64 -17.87 7.04
N ILE A 144 -0.48 -17.59 6.35
CA ILE A 144 -1.11 -18.57 5.44
C ILE A 144 -0.28 -18.85 4.19
N TYR A 145 0.59 -17.93 3.80
CA TYR A 145 1.48 -18.09 2.65
C TYR A 145 2.81 -17.31 2.84
N PRO A 146 3.94 -17.78 2.25
CA PRO A 146 5.23 -17.11 2.42
C PRO A 146 5.26 -15.68 1.87
N THR A 147 4.45 -15.37 0.85
CA THR A 147 4.38 -14.00 0.32
C THR A 147 3.58 -13.06 1.19
N ASP A 148 2.68 -13.55 2.05
CA ASP A 148 1.90 -12.72 2.97
C ASP A 148 2.78 -12.25 4.13
N PHE A 149 3.55 -13.17 4.73
CA PHE A 149 4.57 -12.78 5.72
C PHE A 149 5.56 -11.76 5.13
N ALA A 150 6.04 -12.02 3.91
CA ALA A 150 7.00 -11.15 3.25
C ALA A 150 6.41 -9.78 2.85
N SER A 151 5.12 -9.69 2.51
CA SER A 151 4.46 -8.41 2.21
C SER A 151 4.30 -7.57 3.47
N HIS A 152 3.92 -8.18 4.61
CA HIS A 152 3.87 -7.49 5.90
C HIS A 152 5.24 -6.94 6.30
N CYS A 153 6.30 -7.74 6.16
CA CYS A 153 7.68 -7.29 6.36
C CYS A 153 8.01 -6.08 5.48
N PHE A 154 7.67 -6.14 4.19
CA PHE A 154 7.91 -5.05 3.24
C PHE A 154 7.18 -3.77 3.63
N TYR A 155 5.88 -3.83 3.92
CA TYR A 155 5.08 -2.65 4.25
C TYR A 155 5.52 -2.02 5.58
N ILE A 156 5.81 -2.84 6.60
CA ILE A 156 6.35 -2.34 7.88
C ILE A 156 7.71 -1.65 7.65
N TYR A 157 8.60 -2.28 6.87
CA TYR A 157 9.89 -1.68 6.51
C TYR A 157 9.72 -0.33 5.80
N MET A 158 8.81 -0.24 4.83
CA MET A 158 8.49 1.00 4.12
C MET A 158 8.04 2.11 5.07
N VAL A 159 7.12 1.79 5.98
CA VAL A 159 6.55 2.77 6.91
C VAL A 159 7.58 3.23 7.94
N ILE A 160 8.31 2.31 8.56
CA ILE A 160 9.38 2.65 9.52
C ILE A 160 10.45 3.49 8.82
N SER A 161 10.85 3.09 7.61
CA SER A 161 11.83 3.82 6.81
C SER A 161 11.40 5.26 6.51
N TYR A 162 10.12 5.46 6.21
CA TYR A 162 9.55 6.79 6.00
C TYR A 162 9.51 7.63 7.28
N LEU A 163 9.05 7.05 8.40
CA LEU A 163 8.96 7.73 9.69
C LEU A 163 10.34 8.20 10.17
N TYR A 164 11.37 7.37 9.96
CA TYR A 164 12.76 7.69 10.29
C TYR A 164 13.55 8.26 9.10
N ARG A 165 12.90 8.82 8.06
CA ARG A 165 13.57 9.32 6.84
C ARG A 165 14.76 10.24 7.09
N ASN A 166 14.69 11.07 8.15
CA ASN A 166 15.71 12.05 8.51
C ASN A 166 16.77 11.53 9.49
N LYS A 167 16.69 10.27 9.94
CA LYS A 167 17.58 9.70 10.97
C LYS A 167 18.08 8.31 10.51
N PHE A 168 19.21 7.86 11.08
CA PHE A 168 19.66 6.46 11.03
C PHE A 168 19.72 5.80 9.63
N ILE A 169 20.29 6.48 8.63
CA ILE A 169 20.36 5.93 7.26
C ILE A 169 21.07 4.56 7.20
N PHE A 170 22.20 4.41 7.89
CA PHE A 170 22.99 3.19 7.87
C PHE A 170 22.22 2.01 8.45
N GLN A 171 21.58 2.19 9.61
CA GLN A 171 20.75 1.15 10.22
C GLN A 171 19.58 0.78 9.33
N ARG A 172 18.90 1.76 8.71
CA ARG A 172 17.81 1.51 7.76
C ARG A 172 18.29 0.69 6.58
N THR A 173 19.38 1.10 5.94
CA THR A 173 19.94 0.40 4.78
C THR A 173 20.34 -1.02 5.14
N PHE A 174 21.04 -1.20 6.25
CA PHE A 174 21.42 -2.53 6.73
C PHE A 174 20.17 -3.38 7.01
N SER A 175 19.17 -2.84 7.71
CA SER A 175 17.93 -3.55 8.00
C SER A 175 17.16 -3.93 6.73
N GLY A 176 17.15 -3.08 5.71
CA GLY A 176 16.52 -3.37 4.42
C GLY A 176 17.25 -4.48 3.66
N LEU A 177 18.58 -4.45 3.62
CA LEU A 177 19.39 -5.51 2.99
C LEU A 177 19.23 -6.85 3.73
N ALA A 178 19.29 -6.82 5.07
CA ALA A 178 19.12 -8.00 5.91
C ALA A 178 17.71 -8.59 5.73
N LEU A 179 16.67 -7.76 5.73
CA LEU A 179 15.29 -8.20 5.55
C LEU A 179 15.05 -8.77 4.15
N ALA A 180 15.60 -8.16 3.10
CA ALA A 180 15.52 -8.70 1.74
C ALA A 180 16.24 -10.05 1.62
N GLY A 181 17.42 -10.18 2.24
CA GLY A 181 18.15 -11.45 2.31
C GLY A 181 17.36 -12.53 3.04
N PHE A 182 16.79 -12.20 4.20
CA PHE A 182 15.94 -13.08 4.99
C PHE A 182 14.73 -13.59 4.19
N VAL A 183 13.98 -12.67 3.57
CA VAL A 183 12.79 -12.99 2.77
C VAL A 183 13.15 -13.83 1.54
N THR A 184 14.31 -13.58 0.93
CA THR A 184 14.79 -14.38 -0.21
C THR A 184 15.14 -15.80 0.24
N HIS A 185 15.87 -15.92 1.35
CA HIS A 185 16.38 -17.21 1.81
C HIS A 185 15.28 -18.12 2.39
N PHE A 186 14.44 -17.59 3.28
CA PHE A 186 13.48 -18.42 4.01
C PHE A 186 12.11 -18.52 3.34
N CYS A 187 11.70 -17.51 2.56
CA CYS A 187 10.36 -17.45 1.96
C CYS A 187 10.35 -17.65 0.42
N ASP A 188 11.52 -17.55 -0.24
CA ASP A 188 11.67 -17.43 -1.71
C ASP A 188 10.69 -16.40 -2.32
N ALA A 189 10.37 -15.33 -1.58
CA ALA A 189 9.41 -14.31 -2.02
C ALA A 189 10.13 -13.19 -2.79
N ARG A 190 10.57 -13.53 -4.01
CA ARG A 190 11.48 -12.70 -4.84
C ARG A 190 10.94 -11.31 -5.16
N LEU A 191 9.64 -11.20 -5.45
CA LEU A 191 9.03 -9.90 -5.74
C LEU A 191 9.09 -8.99 -4.50
N ASN A 192 8.72 -9.50 -3.33
CA ASN A 192 8.76 -8.75 -2.07
C ASN A 192 10.20 -8.39 -1.68
N ALA A 193 11.15 -9.31 -1.83
CA ALA A 193 12.57 -9.03 -1.61
C ALA A 193 13.09 -7.93 -2.56
N GLY A 194 12.73 -8.00 -3.84
CA GLY A 194 13.04 -6.96 -4.83
C GLY A 194 12.42 -5.61 -4.47
N SER A 195 11.17 -5.59 -3.98
CA SER A 195 10.51 -4.37 -3.50
C SER A 195 11.20 -3.77 -2.28
N ILE A 196 11.68 -4.60 -1.33
CA ILE A 196 12.46 -4.14 -0.17
C ILE A 196 13.80 -3.53 -0.62
N LEU A 197 14.50 -4.16 -1.57
CA LEU A 197 15.75 -3.63 -2.12
C LEU A 197 15.53 -2.31 -2.87
N ALA A 198 14.49 -2.24 -3.71
CA ALA A 198 14.10 -1.03 -4.42
C ALA A 198 13.78 0.11 -3.44
N ALA A 199 12.96 -0.17 -2.40
CA ALA A 199 12.66 0.79 -1.35
C ALA A 199 13.93 1.28 -0.64
N THR A 200 14.84 0.37 -0.31
CA THR A 200 16.13 0.69 0.33
C THR A 200 16.95 1.64 -0.56
N GLY A 201 17.04 1.35 -1.86
CA GLY A 201 17.71 2.21 -2.83
C GLY A 201 17.07 3.59 -2.96
N ILE A 202 15.73 3.66 -2.99
CA ILE A 202 14.98 4.92 -3.05
C ILE A 202 15.26 5.78 -1.82
N PHE A 203 15.20 5.21 -0.60
CA PHE A 203 15.47 5.95 0.63
C PHE A 203 16.92 6.42 0.73
N LEU A 204 17.88 5.61 0.26
CA LEU A 204 19.29 6.01 0.13
C LEU A 204 19.45 7.18 -0.83
N TYR A 205 18.87 7.07 -2.02
CA TYR A 205 18.94 8.09 -3.05
C TYR A 205 18.38 9.43 -2.56
N PHE A 206 17.21 9.45 -1.92
CA PHE A 206 16.62 10.68 -1.38
C PHE A 206 17.43 11.27 -0.23
N TYR A 207 18.02 10.42 0.62
CA TYR A 207 18.91 10.88 1.70
C TYR A 207 20.14 11.59 1.13
N TYR A 208 20.87 10.95 0.22
CA TYR A 208 22.06 11.55 -0.39
C TYR A 208 21.71 12.77 -1.24
N ARG A 209 20.60 12.76 -1.99
CA ARG A 209 20.16 13.95 -2.74
C ARG A 209 19.91 15.15 -1.81
N LYS A 210 19.32 14.92 -0.64
CA LYS A 210 19.09 15.98 0.37
C LYS A 210 20.41 16.54 0.89
N HIS A 211 21.42 15.69 1.12
CA HIS A 211 22.75 16.11 1.55
C HIS A 211 23.59 16.76 0.42
N ILE A 212 23.45 16.30 -0.83
CA ILE A 212 24.15 16.86 -2.01
C ILE A 212 23.61 18.24 -2.38
N LYS A 213 22.30 18.49 -2.28
CA LYS A 213 21.74 19.85 -2.44
C LYS A 213 22.23 20.84 -1.38
N LEU A 214 22.75 20.37 -0.25
CA LEU A 214 23.40 21.20 0.76
C LEU A 214 24.85 21.56 0.38
N PHE A 215 25.49 20.81 -0.52
CA PHE A 215 26.91 20.91 -0.85
C PHE A 215 27.20 21.42 -2.28
N LEU A 216 26.23 21.37 -3.18
CA LEU A 216 26.34 21.88 -4.54
C LEU A 216 25.23 22.89 -4.83
N LYS A 217 25.61 24.06 -5.37
CA LYS A 217 24.70 25.08 -5.91
C LYS A 217 23.65 24.37 -6.78
N PRO A 218 22.34 24.62 -6.58
CA PRO A 218 21.30 23.80 -7.17
C PRO A 218 21.40 23.85 -8.69
N MET A 219 21.85 22.75 -9.30
CA MET A 219 21.66 22.54 -10.73
C MET A 219 20.15 22.56 -10.98
N ASN A 220 19.72 23.41 -11.90
CA ASN A 220 18.35 23.88 -12.00
C ASN A 220 17.45 22.82 -12.67
N TRP A 221 17.11 21.76 -11.92
CA TRP A 221 16.27 20.63 -12.37
C TRP A 221 14.82 21.02 -12.66
N GLU A 222 14.38 22.22 -12.32
CA GLU A 222 13.05 22.72 -12.72
C GLU A 222 12.92 22.74 -14.25
N LYS A 223 14.01 23.03 -14.97
CA LYS A 223 14.02 22.96 -16.45
C LYS A 223 13.93 21.53 -17.00
N MET A 224 14.31 20.52 -16.22
CA MET A 224 14.24 19.12 -16.64
C MET A 224 12.89 18.47 -16.34
N PHE A 225 12.25 18.85 -15.23
CA PHE A 225 10.87 18.41 -14.94
C PHE A 225 9.85 19.09 -15.85
N VAL A 226 10.03 20.37 -16.17
CA VAL A 226 9.20 21.08 -17.18
C VAL A 226 9.31 20.40 -18.55
N SER A 227 10.46 19.84 -18.93
CA SER A 227 10.59 19.12 -20.21
C SER A 227 9.92 17.75 -20.20
N ILE A 228 9.93 17.01 -19.09
CA ILE A 228 9.19 15.74 -18.97
C ILE A 228 7.67 15.99 -18.95
N GLU A 229 7.21 17.03 -18.28
CA GLU A 229 5.78 17.39 -18.18
C GLU A 229 5.23 18.00 -19.49
N LEU A 230 6.08 18.67 -20.28
CA LEU A 230 5.78 19.07 -21.67
C LEU A 230 5.71 17.85 -22.61
N TYR A 231 6.60 16.87 -22.47
CA TYR A 231 6.57 15.65 -23.31
C TYR A 231 5.29 14.82 -23.07
N THR A 232 4.82 14.72 -21.83
CA THR A 232 3.56 14.02 -21.51
C THR A 232 2.32 14.80 -21.98
N ASN A 233 2.32 16.13 -21.92
CA ASN A 233 1.18 16.94 -22.37
C ASN A 233 1.07 17.07 -23.90
N VAL A 234 2.20 17.12 -24.62
CA VAL A 234 2.18 17.18 -26.10
C VAL A 234 1.73 15.85 -26.70
N SER A 235 2.08 14.71 -26.08
CA SER A 235 1.63 13.38 -26.55
C SER A 235 0.12 13.16 -26.35
N ILE A 236 -0.44 13.66 -25.24
CA ILE A 236 -1.89 13.56 -24.96
C ILE A 236 -2.72 14.49 -25.87
N LYS A 237 -2.20 15.67 -26.23
CA LYS A 237 -2.89 16.59 -27.16
C LYS A 237 -2.80 16.14 -28.62
N SER A 238 -1.71 15.47 -29.01
CA SER A 238 -1.54 14.94 -30.38
C SER A 238 -2.44 13.73 -30.66
N TYR A 239 -2.69 12.86 -29.68
CA TYR A 239 -3.61 11.72 -29.84
C TYR A 239 -5.09 12.10 -29.82
N SER A 240 -5.47 13.16 -29.10
CA SER A 240 -6.86 13.64 -29.08
C SER A 240 -7.26 14.33 -30.41
N HIS A 241 -6.35 15.08 -31.03
CA HIS A 241 -6.65 15.77 -32.30
C HIS A 241 -6.66 14.84 -33.53
N LYS A 242 -6.04 13.65 -33.44
CA LYS A 242 -6.03 12.64 -34.52
C LYS A 242 -7.29 11.76 -34.51
N LEU A 243 -7.87 11.50 -33.33
CA LEU A 243 -9.12 10.73 -33.21
C LEU A 243 -10.37 11.55 -33.56
N VAL A 244 -10.38 12.85 -33.24
CA VAL A 244 -11.51 13.74 -33.60
C VAL A 244 -11.59 13.99 -35.12
N ASN A 245 -10.45 14.07 -35.82
CA ASN A 245 -10.45 14.23 -37.28
C ASN A 245 -10.73 12.93 -38.06
N MET A 246 -10.53 11.74 -37.47
CA MET A 246 -10.92 10.47 -38.11
C MET A 246 -12.40 10.13 -37.95
N SER A 247 -13.09 10.65 -36.92
CA SER A 247 -14.55 10.48 -36.77
C SER A 247 -15.37 11.47 -37.61
N ILE A 248 -14.83 12.66 -37.90
CA ILE A 248 -15.51 13.66 -38.74
C ILE A 248 -15.42 13.30 -40.24
N PHE A 249 -14.34 12.66 -40.69
CA PHE A 249 -14.22 12.23 -42.10
C PHE A 249 -15.00 10.95 -42.45
N ARG A 250 -15.51 10.19 -41.47
CA ARG A 250 -16.30 8.97 -41.72
C ARG A 250 -17.81 9.15 -41.62
N ALA A 251 -18.28 10.30 -41.15
CA ALA A 251 -19.70 10.63 -41.04
C ALA A 251 -20.20 11.63 -42.11
N GLY A 252 -19.32 12.13 -42.98
CA GLY A 252 -19.65 13.11 -44.03
C GLY A 252 -19.60 12.60 -45.48
N GLY A 253 -19.54 11.27 -45.69
CA GLY A 253 -19.33 10.66 -47.00
C GLY A 253 -20.40 9.64 -47.40
N SER A 254 -21.69 9.94 -47.20
CA SER A 254 -22.76 9.18 -47.85
C SER A 254 -24.04 10.03 -47.97
N SER A 255 -24.02 10.96 -48.92
CA SER A 255 -25.23 11.48 -49.61
C SER A 255 -24.83 12.57 -50.61
N ALA A 256 -24.57 12.19 -51.87
CA ALA A 256 -25.02 12.91 -53.08
C ALA A 256 -24.31 12.39 -54.35
N MET A 257 -25.14 11.90 -55.28
CA MET A 257 -24.96 11.83 -56.74
C MET A 257 -24.03 10.75 -57.33
N GLY A 258 -24.67 9.78 -58.00
CA GLY A 258 -24.06 8.81 -58.91
C GLY A 258 -24.71 7.44 -58.80
#